data_AF-A0A0M2LLT7-F1
#
_entry.id   AF-A0A0M2LLT7-F1
#
_cell.length_a   1.000
_cell.length_b   1.000
_cell.length_c   1.000
_cell.angle_alpha   90.00
_cell.angle_beta   90.00
_cell.angle_gamma   90.00
#
_symmetry.space_group_name_H-M   'P 1'
#
loop_
_entity.id
_entity.type
_entity.pdbx_description
1 polymer ?
#
loop_
_entity_poly.entity_id
_entity_poly.type
_entity_poly.pdbx_seq_one_letter_code
_entity_poly.pdbx_strand_id
1 'polypeptide(L)' 'MSTEITVDDAAHALWSVGDGRGRQPGSFTSALLTAIGHADLGNRARLFEAFPGLLQAVMLAQSVNGREELARLLAA' A
#
# COMPACT_ATOMS: atom_id res chain seq x y z
N MET A 1 5.88 -16.76 -1.60
CA MET A 1 6.30 -16.13 -0.33
C MET A 1 5.15 -15.24 0.11
N SER A 2 4.69 -15.40 1.36
CA SER A 2 3.76 -14.45 1.97
C SER A 2 4.55 -13.18 2.26
N THR A 3 4.37 -12.14 1.46
CA THR A 3 4.97 -10.85 1.75
C THR A 3 4.27 -10.27 2.98
N GLU A 4 5.05 -9.89 3.97
CA GLU A 4 4.53 -9.27 5.19
C GLU A 4 4.26 -7.79 4.94
N ILE A 5 3.00 -7.38 5.12
CA ILE A 5 2.60 -5.96 5.10
C ILE A 5 3.01 -5.35 6.44
N THR A 6 3.89 -4.34 6.39
CA THR A 6 4.29 -3.62 7.61
C THR A 6 3.22 -2.62 8.05
N VAL A 7 3.30 -2.14 9.29
CA VAL A 7 2.44 -1.05 9.80
C VAL A 7 2.56 0.21 8.94
N ASP A 8 3.75 0.55 8.47
CA ASP A 8 3.96 1.71 7.60
C ASP A 8 3.36 1.49 6.20
N ASP A 9 3.48 0.28 5.64
CA ASP A 9 2.82 -0.05 4.36
C ASP A 9 1.30 0.12 4.46
N ALA A 10 0.70 -0.38 5.56
CA ALA A 10 -0.72 -0.26 5.82
C ALA A 10 -1.16 1.22 5.96
N ALA A 11 -0.41 2.02 6.71
CA ALA A 11 -0.73 3.42 6.94
C ALA A 11 -0.65 4.25 5.64
N HIS A 12 0.37 4.02 4.82
CA HIS A 12 0.53 4.71 3.53
C HIS A 12 -0.50 4.25 2.49
N ALA A 13 -0.83 2.96 2.45
CA ALA A 13 -1.85 2.43 1.57
C ALA A 13 -3.24 2.99 1.89
N LEU A 14 -3.62 3.07 3.18
CA LEU A 14 -4.86 3.71 3.63
C LEU A 14 -4.92 5.19 3.26
N TRP A 15 -3.80 5.91 3.44
CA TRP A 15 -3.72 7.31 3.02
C TRP A 15 -3.91 7.47 1.51
N SER A 16 -3.34 6.58 0.71
CA SER A 16 -3.43 6.62 -0.76
C SER A 16 -4.85 6.51 -1.32
N VAL A 17 -5.78 5.92 -0.55
CA VAL A 17 -7.20 5.77 -0.92
C VAL A 17 -8.11 6.75 -0.18
N GLY A 18 -7.54 7.75 0.50
CA GLY A 18 -8.28 8.78 1.23
C GLY A 18 -8.92 8.32 2.53
N ASP A 19 -8.47 7.21 3.12
CA ASP A 19 -8.95 6.77 4.43
C ASP A 19 -8.32 7.61 5.55
N GLY A 20 -9.15 8.18 6.43
CA GLY A 20 -8.71 9.07 7.51
C GLY A 20 -7.83 8.42 8.57
N ARG A 21 -7.72 7.08 8.59
CA ARG A 21 -6.79 6.32 9.44
C ARG A 21 -5.38 6.26 8.85
N GLY A 22 -5.22 6.63 7.58
CA GLY A 22 -3.94 6.63 6.89
C GLY A 22 -2.99 7.73 7.37
N ARG A 23 -1.69 7.51 7.15
CA ARG A 23 -0.63 8.49 7.45
C ARG A 23 0.00 8.98 6.14
N GLN A 24 0.17 10.30 6.03
CA GLN A 24 0.82 10.89 4.86
C GLN A 24 2.27 10.40 4.74
N PRO A 25 2.66 9.83 3.58
CA PRO A 25 4.03 9.43 3.34
C PRO A 25 4.96 10.62 3.08
N GLY A 26 6.27 10.38 3.22
CA GLY A 26 7.29 11.28 2.69
C GLY A 26 7.31 11.32 1.15
N SER A 27 8.20 12.16 0.60
CA SER A 27 8.26 12.43 -0.86
C SER A 27 8.55 11.19 -1.69
N PHE A 28 9.51 10.36 -1.28
CA PHE A 28 9.86 9.12 -1.98
C PHE A 28 8.67 8.16 -2.04
N THR A 29 8.07 7.84 -0.89
CA THR A 29 6.92 6.93 -0.83
C THR A 29 5.70 7.50 -1.54
N SER A 30 5.50 8.82 -1.53
CA SER A 30 4.44 9.48 -2.31
C SER A 30 4.63 9.28 -3.82
N ALA A 31 5.86 9.43 -4.32
CA ALA A 31 6.19 9.15 -5.72
C ALA A 31 6.00 7.66 -6.06
N LEU A 32 6.37 6.76 -5.13
CA LEU A 32 6.17 5.32 -5.29
C LEU A 32 4.68 4.94 -5.34
N LEU A 33 3.84 5.48 -4.46
CA LEU A 33 2.39 5.27 -4.51
C LEU A 33 1.79 5.79 -5.82
N THR A 34 2.26 6.94 -6.30
CA THR A 34 1.87 7.49 -7.59
C THR A 34 2.26 6.55 -8.73
N ALA A 35 3.48 6.01 -8.72
CA ALA A 35 3.96 5.04 -9.70
C ALA A 35 3.13 3.74 -9.67
N ILE A 36 2.83 3.21 -8.49
CA ILE A 36 1.98 2.03 -8.31
C ILE A 36 0.59 2.25 -8.91
N GLY A 37 -0.02 3.42 -8.69
CA GLY A 37 -1.34 3.76 -9.22
C GLY A 37 -1.41 3.79 -10.75
N HIS A 38 -0.32 4.20 -11.41
CA HIS A 38 -0.25 4.36 -12.87
C HIS A 38 0.42 3.18 -13.60
N ALA A 39 1.10 2.28 -12.88
CA ALA A 39 1.85 1.21 -13.50
C ALA A 39 0.94 0.19 -14.21
N ASP A 40 1.32 -0.17 -15.44
CA ASP A 40 0.79 -1.34 -16.15
C ASP A 40 1.20 -2.65 -15.46
N LEU A 41 0.70 -3.79 -15.96
CA LEU A 41 0.94 -5.10 -15.35
C LEU A 41 2.43 -5.46 -15.25
N GLY A 42 3.23 -5.14 -16.28
CA GLY A 42 4.65 -5.45 -16.31
C GLY A 42 5.45 -4.59 -15.32
N ASN A 43 5.14 -3.30 -15.25
CA ASN A 43 5.75 -2.39 -14.29
C ASN A 43 5.28 -2.66 -12.86
N ARG A 44 4.04 -3.11 -12.66
CA ARG A 44 3.56 -3.60 -11.35
C ARG A 44 4.34 -4.82 -10.89
N ALA A 45 4.68 -5.76 -11.78
CA ALA A 45 5.52 -6.90 -11.41
C ALA A 45 6.91 -6.46 -10.93
N ARG A 46 7.54 -5.49 -11.61
CA ARG A 46 8.83 -4.91 -11.18
C ARG A 46 8.72 -4.19 -9.83
N LEU A 47 7.64 -3.44 -9.63
CA LEU A 47 7.37 -2.78 -8.35
C LEU A 47 7.11 -3.79 -7.23
N PHE A 48 6.48 -4.93 -7.53
CA PHE A 48 6.29 -6.02 -6.57
C PHE A 48 7.62 -6.63 -6.15
N GLU A 49 8.55 -6.85 -7.08
CA GLU A 49 9.88 -7.38 -6.74
C GLU A 49 10.65 -6.46 -5.78
N ALA A 50 10.55 -5.14 -5.97
CA ALA A 50 11.29 -4.16 -5.17
C ALA A 50 10.58 -3.74 -3.87
N PHE A 51 9.24 -3.62 -3.89
CA PHE A 51 8.42 -3.09 -2.80
C PHE A 51 7.17 -3.95 -2.58
N PRO A 52 7.34 -5.24 -2.25
CA PRO A 52 6.24 -6.19 -2.27
C PRO A 52 5.16 -5.83 -1.22
N GLY A 53 5.55 -5.38 -0.02
CA GLY A 53 4.62 -5.11 1.09
C GLY A 53 3.72 -3.91 0.78
N LEU A 54 4.32 -2.80 0.34
CA LEU A 54 3.58 -1.61 -0.05
C LEU A 54 2.63 -1.87 -1.23
N LEU A 55 3.07 -2.59 -2.27
CA LEU A 55 2.20 -2.91 -3.40
C LEU A 55 1.00 -3.75 -2.94
N GLN A 56 1.25 -4.78 -2.13
CA GLN A 56 0.20 -5.64 -1.61
C GLN A 56 -0.79 -4.86 -0.73
N ALA A 57 -0.28 -3.95 0.11
CA ALA A 57 -1.12 -3.08 0.93
C ALA A 57 -1.99 -2.15 0.06
N VAL A 58 -1.45 -1.54 -1.00
CA VAL A 58 -2.23 -0.69 -1.92
C VAL A 58 -3.30 -1.49 -2.64
N MET A 59 -2.97 -2.70 -3.12
CA MET A 59 -3.95 -3.58 -3.75
C MET A 59 -5.07 -3.98 -2.77
N LEU A 60 -4.70 -4.27 -1.51
CA LEU A 60 -5.65 -4.61 -0.47
C LEU A 60 -6.56 -3.43 -0.13
N ALA A 61 -6.02 -2.21 -0.03
CA ALA A 61 -6.78 -0.98 0.27
C ALA A 61 -7.85 -0.64 -0.79
N GLN A 62 -7.69 -1.14 -2.03
CA GLN A 62 -8.66 -0.99 -3.12
C GLN A 62 -9.78 -2.04 -3.10
N SER A 63 -9.62 -3.11 -2.33
CA SER A 63 -10.61 -4.18 -2.20
C SER A 63 -11.72 -3.82 -1.20
N VAL A 64 -12.89 -4.47 -1.32
CA VAL A 64 -14.10 -4.17 -0.52
C VAL A 64 -13.85 -4.23 0.99
N ASN A 65 -13.07 -5.22 1.46
CA ASN A 65 -12.82 -5.45 2.89
C ASN A 65 -11.39 -5.14 3.33
N GLY A 66 -10.49 -4.84 2.39
CA GLY A 66 -9.07 -4.76 2.70
C GLY A 66 -8.67 -3.53 3.52
N ARG A 67 -9.47 -2.45 3.50
CA ARG A 67 -9.21 -1.27 4.34
C ARG A 67 -9.32 -1.61 5.84
N GLU A 68 -10.29 -2.42 6.23
CA GLU A 68 -10.45 -2.86 7.63
C GLU A 68 -9.37 -3.85 8.05
N GLU A 69 -8.87 -4.65 7.11
CA GLU A 69 -7.73 -5.52 7.36
C GLU A 69 -6.45 -4.72 7.62
N LEU A 70 -6.17 -3.71 6.80
CA LEU A 70 -5.05 -2.80 7.02
C LEU A 70 -5.21 -1.99 8.31
N ALA A 71 -6.42 -1.55 8.64
CA ALA A 71 -6.67 -0.79 9.87
C ALA A 71 -6.39 -1.62 11.13
N ARG A 72 -6.63 -2.94 11.11
CA ARG A 72 -6.28 -3.83 12.23
C ARG A 72 -4.78 -3.91 12.48
N LEU A 73 -3.96 -3.81 11.44
CA LEU A 73 -2.50 -3.77 11.58
C LEU A 73 -2.01 -2.49 12.27
N LEU A 74 -2.76 -1.39 12.19
CA LEU A 74 -2.40 -0.14 12.87
C LEU A 74 -2.74 -0.14 14.37
N ALA A 75 -3.58 -1.06 14.82
CA ALA A 75 -4.04 -1.17 16.20
C ALA A 75 -3.32 -2.25 17.01
N ALA A 76 -2.47 -3.05 16.36
CA ALA A 76 -1.63 -4.09 16.97
C ALA A 76 -0.28 -3.50 17.42
#